data_AF-A0A6N3DZY1-F1
#
_entry.id   AF-A0A6N3DZY1-F1
#
_cell.length_a   1.000
_cell.length_b   1.000
_cell.length_c   1.000
_cell.angle_alpha   90.00
_cell.angle_beta   90.00
_cell.angle_gamma   90.00
#
_symmetry.space_group_name_H-M   'P 1'
#
loop_
_entity.id
_entity.type
_entity.pdbx_description
1 polymer ?
#
loop_
_entity_poly.entity_id
_entity_poly.type
_entity_poly.pdbx_seq_one_letter_code
_entity_poly.pdbx_strand_id
1 'polypeptide(L)'
;MRSRSEVKKDAKRKLNAYWNIPVVVTIAVFLIEAIVSGIFRNASLYYVISTLATAFTGVFTTMLFLRIAKNDNLEKVTFSWMNIPSEKLIKCVVYSLIMALGTTLIQYVGEWVGPLAGFLLAIFVAVLEVYLSFSVLIILDTDVPILNAIKSSMDLIEGRFWDVVIFSLSFIPWFLLGVVTFGIGLVWIFPYFGISFANYYLELKYNKQLR
;
A
#
# COMPACT_ATOMS: atom_id res chain seq x y z
N MET A 1 23.41 0.91 1.83
CA MET A 1 21.99 1.10 1.49
C MET A 1 21.87 1.48 0.03
N ARG A 2 21.05 0.76 -0.74
CA ARG A 2 20.75 1.12 -2.13
C ARG A 2 20.14 2.51 -2.20
N SER A 3 20.47 3.26 -3.25
CA SER A 3 19.85 4.58 -3.46
C SER A 3 18.38 4.42 -3.85
N ARG A 4 17.57 5.46 -3.56
CA ARG A 4 16.14 5.50 -3.97
C ARG A 4 15.95 5.25 -5.47
N SER A 5 16.90 5.73 -6.29
CA SER A 5 16.92 5.50 -7.74
C SER A 5 17.13 4.03 -8.08
N GLU A 6 18.05 3.34 -7.40
CA GLU A 6 18.31 1.91 -7.59
C GLU A 6 17.11 1.06 -7.19
N VAL A 7 16.46 1.36 -6.06
CA VAL A 7 15.25 0.67 -5.59
C VAL A 7 14.14 0.72 -6.65
N LYS A 8 13.91 1.91 -7.23
CA LYS A 8 12.93 2.11 -8.30
C LYS A 8 13.33 1.45 -9.62
N LYS A 9 14.61 1.53 -10.00
CA LYS A 9 15.11 0.87 -11.22
C LYS A 9 14.90 -0.64 -11.16
N ASP A 10 15.13 -1.25 -10.00
CA ASP A 10 14.89 -2.68 -9.80
C ASP A 10 13.40 -3.03 -9.81
N ALA A 11 12.55 -2.22 -9.19
CA ALA A 11 11.11 -2.42 -9.29
C ALA A 11 10.62 -2.34 -10.75
N LYS A 12 11.14 -1.39 -11.53
CA LYS A 12 10.85 -1.28 -12.96
C LYS A 12 11.37 -2.49 -13.74
N ARG A 13 12.57 -2.98 -13.43
CA ARG A 13 13.15 -4.19 -14.04
C ARG A 13 12.27 -5.42 -13.79
N LYS A 14 11.88 -5.66 -12.52
CA LYS A 14 11.02 -6.77 -12.10
C LYS A 14 9.63 -6.69 -12.71
N LEU A 15 9.04 -5.48 -12.74
CA LEU A 15 7.76 -5.25 -13.39
C LEU A 15 7.83 -5.53 -14.89
N ASN A 16 8.86 -5.04 -15.59
CA ASN A 16 8.98 -5.22 -17.04
C ASN A 16 9.21 -6.70 -17.43
N ALA A 17 9.87 -7.48 -16.58
CA ALA A 17 10.06 -8.91 -16.81
C ALA A 17 8.72 -9.67 -16.84
N TYR A 18 7.77 -9.30 -15.95
CA TYR A 18 6.47 -9.96 -15.83
C TYR A 18 5.35 -8.95 -15.55
N TRP A 19 5.12 -8.07 -16.53
CA TRP A 19 4.18 -6.95 -16.36
C TRP A 19 2.73 -7.41 -16.38
N ASN A 20 2.44 -8.52 -17.06
CA ASN A 20 1.10 -9.00 -17.34
C ASN A 20 0.29 -9.27 -16.06
N ILE A 21 0.82 -10.04 -15.11
CA ILE A 21 0.08 -10.40 -13.89
C ILE A 21 -0.20 -9.17 -13.01
N PRO A 22 0.80 -8.33 -12.64
CA PRO A 22 0.55 -7.14 -11.83
C PRO A 22 -0.44 -6.17 -12.49
N VAL A 23 -0.32 -5.94 -13.80
CA VAL A 23 -1.23 -5.06 -14.56
C VAL A 23 -2.65 -5.63 -14.58
N VAL A 24 -2.83 -6.92 -14.89
CA VAL A 24 -4.15 -7.57 -14.89
C VAL A 24 -4.80 -7.52 -13.49
N VAL A 25 -4.02 -7.73 -12.44
CA VAL A 25 -4.52 -7.62 -11.06
C VAL A 25 -4.95 -6.20 -10.76
N THR A 26 -4.18 -5.18 -11.15
CA THR A 26 -4.58 -3.78 -10.99
C THR A 26 -5.85 -3.43 -11.77
N ILE A 27 -6.01 -3.93 -13.00
CA ILE A 27 -7.26 -3.78 -13.77
C ILE A 27 -8.42 -4.41 -12.99
N ALA A 28 -8.24 -5.64 -12.48
CA ALA A 28 -9.28 -6.32 -11.72
C ALA A 28 -9.72 -5.52 -10.49
N VAL A 29 -8.77 -4.92 -9.75
CA VAL A 29 -9.09 -4.04 -8.61
C VAL A 29 -9.90 -2.83 -9.05
N PHE A 30 -9.49 -2.13 -10.12
CA PHE A 30 -10.25 -1.00 -10.64
C PHE A 30 -11.66 -1.38 -11.11
N LEU A 31 -11.81 -2.55 -11.74
CA LEU A 31 -13.13 -3.05 -12.15
C LEU A 31 -14.00 -3.38 -10.93
N ILE A 32 -13.44 -3.98 -9.87
CA ILE A 32 -14.18 -4.24 -8.63
C ILE A 32 -14.67 -2.92 -8.04
N GLU A 33 -13.81 -1.92 -7.90
CA GLU A 33 -14.19 -0.62 -7.35
C GLU A 33 -15.24 0.11 -8.23
N ALA A 34 -15.10 0.03 -9.56
CA ALA A 34 -16.09 0.60 -10.49
C ALA A 34 -17.46 -0.11 -10.38
N ILE A 35 -17.48 -1.44 -10.23
CA ILE A 35 -18.69 -2.23 -10.05
C ILE A 35 -19.36 -1.87 -8.72
N VAL A 36 -18.59 -1.79 -7.63
CA VAL A 36 -19.09 -1.37 -6.31
C VAL A 36 -19.74 0.02 -6.41
N SER A 37 -19.07 0.97 -7.05
CA SER A 37 -19.61 2.32 -7.27
C SER A 37 -20.90 2.32 -8.11
N GLY A 38 -20.99 1.48 -9.14
CA GLY A 38 -22.17 1.41 -10.01
C GLY A 38 -23.40 0.73 -9.37
N ILE A 39 -23.19 -0.26 -8.48
CA ILE A 39 -24.26 -1.02 -7.83
C ILE A 39 -24.84 -0.26 -6.64
N PHE A 40 -23.98 0.28 -5.77
CA PHE A 40 -24.42 0.85 -4.49
C PHE A 40 -24.71 2.34 -4.62
N ARG A 41 -25.98 2.69 -4.90
CA ARG A 41 -26.42 4.09 -4.97
C ARG A 41 -26.59 4.77 -3.60
N ASN A 42 -26.78 3.99 -2.54
CA ASN A 42 -26.82 4.53 -1.18
C ASN A 42 -25.40 4.84 -0.69
N ALA A 43 -25.15 6.08 -0.30
CA ALA A 43 -23.81 6.55 0.06
C ALA A 43 -23.19 5.76 1.23
N SER A 44 -23.95 5.45 2.27
CA SER A 44 -23.45 4.72 3.43
C SER A 44 -23.12 3.27 3.10
N LEU A 45 -23.99 2.59 2.34
CA LEU A 45 -23.72 1.22 1.88
C LEU A 45 -22.52 1.17 0.93
N TYR A 46 -22.44 2.12 -0.02
CA TYR A 46 -21.29 2.24 -0.90
C TYR A 46 -19.99 2.35 -0.09
N TYR A 47 -19.96 3.25 0.89
CA TYR A 47 -18.78 3.48 1.72
C TYR A 47 -18.31 2.23 2.48
N VAL A 48 -19.24 1.50 3.09
CA VAL A 48 -18.93 0.27 3.82
C VAL A 48 -18.40 -0.80 2.87
N ILE A 49 -19.07 -1.01 1.73
CA ILE A 49 -18.67 -2.05 0.78
C ILE A 49 -17.35 -1.71 0.08
N SER A 50 -17.11 -0.45 -0.28
CA SER A 50 -15.84 -0.02 -0.88
C SER A 50 -14.68 -0.19 0.10
N THR A 51 -14.89 0.14 1.38
CA THR A 51 -13.87 -0.07 2.42
C THR A 51 -13.50 -1.54 2.57
N LEU A 52 -14.50 -2.43 2.58
CA LEU A 52 -14.27 -3.88 2.62
C LEU A 52 -13.54 -4.35 1.36
N ALA A 53 -13.98 -3.93 0.17
CA ALA A 53 -13.37 -4.29 -1.10
C ALA A 53 -11.89 -3.84 -1.18
N THR A 54 -11.61 -2.59 -0.80
CA THR A 54 -10.25 -2.04 -0.76
C THR A 54 -9.38 -2.76 0.27
N ALA A 55 -9.89 -3.06 1.47
CA ALA A 55 -9.14 -3.80 2.49
C ALA A 55 -8.76 -5.20 2.00
N PHE A 56 -9.67 -5.92 1.36
CA PHE A 56 -9.38 -7.25 0.82
C PHE A 56 -8.41 -7.19 -0.36
N THR A 57 -8.73 -6.40 -1.39
CA THR A 57 -7.92 -6.31 -2.62
C THR A 57 -6.53 -5.73 -2.35
N GLY A 58 -6.42 -4.78 -1.42
CA GLY A 58 -5.16 -4.19 -0.96
C GLY A 58 -4.20 -5.22 -0.36
N VAL A 59 -4.71 -6.19 0.39
CA VAL A 59 -3.86 -7.24 1.00
C VAL A 59 -3.33 -8.21 -0.06
N PHE A 60 -4.16 -8.64 -1.01
CA PHE A 60 -3.73 -9.52 -2.10
C PHE A 60 -2.71 -8.85 -3.04
N THR A 61 -2.95 -7.59 -3.40
CA THR A 61 -2.02 -6.80 -4.24
C THR A 61 -0.70 -6.56 -3.52
N THR A 62 -0.73 -6.20 -2.23
CA THR A 62 0.49 -6.02 -1.43
C THR A 62 1.31 -7.31 -1.34
N MET A 63 0.66 -8.46 -1.18
CA MET A 63 1.37 -9.76 -1.18
C MET A 63 2.06 -10.04 -2.52
N LEU A 64 1.35 -9.82 -3.63
CA LEU A 64 1.92 -9.98 -4.97
C LEU A 64 3.16 -9.10 -5.13
N PHE A 65 3.06 -7.81 -4.78
CA PHE A 65 4.16 -6.87 -4.93
C PHE A 65 5.34 -7.20 -4.02
N LEU A 66 5.10 -7.69 -2.80
CA LEU A 66 6.15 -8.16 -1.90
C LEU A 66 6.88 -9.39 -2.47
N ARG A 67 6.16 -10.38 -3.03
CA ARG A 67 6.80 -11.54 -3.64
C ARG A 67 7.60 -11.16 -4.88
N ILE A 68 7.08 -10.25 -5.71
CA ILE A 68 7.81 -9.71 -6.87
C ILE A 68 9.06 -8.96 -6.42
N ALA A 69 8.97 -8.14 -5.36
CA ALA A 69 10.11 -7.44 -4.79
C ALA A 69 11.22 -8.40 -4.32
N LYS A 70 10.86 -9.59 -3.80
CA LYS A 70 11.81 -10.64 -3.42
C LYS A 70 12.33 -11.49 -4.59
N ASN A 71 11.78 -11.33 -5.79
CA ASN A 71 12.10 -12.17 -6.95
C ASN A 71 13.33 -11.65 -7.72
N ASP A 72 14.51 -11.83 -7.13
CA ASP A 72 15.77 -11.38 -7.77
C ASP A 72 16.18 -12.26 -8.98
N ASN A 73 15.74 -13.52 -9.00
CA ASN A 73 16.00 -14.47 -10.09
C ASN A 73 15.10 -14.26 -11.32
N LEU A 74 14.14 -13.34 -11.25
CA LEU A 74 13.15 -13.12 -12.31
C LEU A 74 12.42 -14.42 -12.69
N GLU A 75 11.97 -15.17 -11.70
CA GLU A 75 11.08 -16.31 -11.90
C GLU A 75 9.72 -15.86 -12.41
N LYS A 76 9.03 -16.72 -13.17
CA LYS A 76 7.74 -16.41 -13.78
C LYS A 76 6.68 -16.11 -12.70
N VAL A 77 6.19 -14.88 -12.71
CA VAL A 77 5.11 -14.44 -11.82
C VAL A 77 3.79 -15.11 -12.24
N THR A 78 3.05 -15.63 -11.27
CA THR A 78 1.76 -16.30 -11.47
C THR A 78 0.74 -15.85 -10.42
N PHE A 79 -0.55 -16.08 -10.64
CA PHE A 79 -1.60 -15.68 -9.68
C PHE A 79 -1.48 -16.36 -8.31
N SER A 80 -0.82 -17.52 -8.22
CA SER A 80 -0.55 -18.19 -6.94
C SER A 80 0.33 -17.36 -5.99
N TRP A 81 0.99 -16.32 -6.51
CA TRP A 81 1.79 -15.39 -5.73
C TRP A 81 0.94 -14.51 -4.81
N MET A 82 -0.36 -14.39 -5.10
CA MET A 82 -1.34 -13.74 -4.22
C MET A 82 -1.87 -14.68 -3.14
N ASN A 83 -1.55 -15.98 -3.17
CA ASN A 83 -2.09 -16.92 -2.17
C ASN A 83 -1.53 -16.61 -0.78
N ILE A 84 -2.40 -16.32 0.18
CA ILE A 84 -2.05 -15.95 1.55
C ILE A 84 -2.67 -16.97 2.50
N PRO A 85 -1.92 -17.54 3.45
CA PRO A 85 -2.48 -18.37 4.51
C PRO A 85 -3.60 -17.62 5.27
N SER A 86 -4.69 -18.29 5.61
CA SER A 86 -5.88 -17.66 6.22
C SER A 86 -5.55 -16.87 7.49
N GLU A 87 -4.62 -17.36 8.31
CA GLU A 87 -4.18 -16.67 9.53
C GLU A 87 -3.54 -15.31 9.24
N LYS A 88 -2.66 -15.23 8.24
CA LYS A 88 -2.04 -13.98 7.77
C LYS A 88 -3.08 -13.06 7.16
N LEU A 89 -3.98 -13.61 6.35
CA LEU A 89 -5.03 -12.85 5.68
C LEU A 89 -5.93 -12.15 6.70
N ILE A 90 -6.39 -12.88 7.73
CA ILE A 90 -7.22 -12.33 8.80
C ILE A 90 -6.49 -11.18 9.51
N LYS A 91 -5.22 -11.36 9.91
CA LYS A 91 -4.44 -10.30 10.57
C LYS A 91 -4.35 -9.04 9.70
N CYS A 92 -4.07 -9.18 8.41
CA CYS A 92 -3.92 -8.05 7.50
C CYS A 92 -5.24 -7.33 7.23
N VAL A 93 -6.33 -8.08 7.01
CA VAL A 93 -7.66 -7.50 6.78
C VAL A 93 -8.17 -6.81 8.04
N VAL A 94 -8.05 -7.45 9.21
CA VAL A 94 -8.43 -6.84 10.50
C VAL A 94 -7.64 -5.55 10.75
N TYR A 95 -6.32 -5.58 10.54
CA TYR A 95 -5.50 -4.37 10.64
C TYR A 95 -5.97 -3.27 9.69
N SER A 96 -6.21 -3.60 8.41
CA SER A 96 -6.63 -2.63 7.39
C SER A 96 -7.99 -2.01 7.72
N LEU A 97 -8.92 -2.80 8.27
CA LEU A 97 -10.22 -2.31 8.70
C LEU A 97 -10.14 -1.44 9.95
N ILE A 98 -9.30 -1.79 10.93
CA ILE A 98 -9.05 -0.93 12.11
C ILE A 98 -8.48 0.42 11.67
N MET A 99 -7.53 0.41 10.73
CA MET A 99 -6.95 1.64 10.18
C MET A 99 -7.99 2.46 9.43
N ALA A 100 -8.78 1.85 8.55
CA ALA A 100 -9.83 2.54 7.82
C ALA A 100 -10.87 3.17 8.77
N LEU A 101 -11.35 2.41 9.75
CA LEU A 101 -12.28 2.91 10.76
C LEU A 101 -11.67 4.05 11.58
N GLY A 102 -10.42 3.91 12.03
CA GLY A 102 -9.71 4.95 12.77
C GLY A 102 -9.58 6.26 11.97
N THR A 103 -9.11 6.17 10.72
CA THR A 103 -8.97 7.32 9.82
C THR A 103 -10.32 8.00 9.58
N THR A 104 -11.38 7.23 9.33
CA THR A 104 -12.72 7.81 9.08
C THR A 104 -13.31 8.52 10.28
N LEU A 105 -13.14 7.95 11.48
CA LEU A 105 -13.62 8.58 12.71
C LEU A 105 -12.89 9.91 12.96
N ILE A 106 -11.58 9.95 12.75
CA ILE A 106 -10.80 11.18 12.92
C ILE A 106 -11.21 12.23 11.88
N GLN A 107 -11.40 11.83 10.62
CA GLN A 107 -11.86 12.74 9.56
C GLN A 107 -13.25 13.30 9.85
N TYR A 108 -14.19 12.43 10.25
CA TYR A 108 -15.53 12.84 10.66
C TYR A 108 -15.48 13.85 11.80
N VAL A 109 -14.74 13.57 12.87
CA VAL A 109 -14.53 14.54 13.97
C VAL A 109 -13.93 15.84 13.45
N GLY A 110 -12.97 15.77 12.53
CA GLY A 110 -12.33 16.91 11.87
C GLY A 110 -13.31 17.85 11.16
N GLU A 111 -14.32 17.30 10.50
CA GLU A 111 -15.38 18.09 9.85
C GLU A 111 -16.25 18.84 10.88
N TRP A 112 -16.52 18.24 12.04
CA TRP A 112 -17.34 18.85 13.10
C TRP A 112 -16.62 19.95 13.88
N VAL A 113 -15.32 19.79 14.15
CA VAL A 113 -14.55 20.75 14.97
C VAL A 113 -14.14 22.02 14.21
N GLY A 114 -14.45 22.09 12.91
CA GLY A 114 -14.19 23.23 12.05
C GLY A 114 -12.83 23.18 11.33
N PRO A 115 -12.62 24.06 10.34
CA PRO A 115 -11.57 23.87 9.32
C PRO A 115 -10.14 23.84 9.85
N LEU A 116 -9.81 24.69 10.84
CA LEU A 116 -8.46 24.77 11.38
C LEU A 116 -8.11 23.51 12.18
N ALA A 117 -9.00 23.06 13.06
CA ALA A 117 -8.79 21.86 13.85
C ALA A 117 -8.84 20.59 12.98
N GLY A 118 -9.75 20.54 11.99
CA GLY A 118 -9.80 19.48 10.99
C GLY A 118 -8.50 19.37 10.18
N PHE A 119 -7.90 20.51 9.80
CA PHE A 119 -6.61 20.52 9.11
C PHE A 119 -5.47 19.94 9.97
N LEU A 120 -5.42 20.28 11.26
CA LEU A 120 -4.42 19.71 12.18
C LEU A 120 -4.62 18.20 12.38
N LEU A 121 -5.87 17.74 12.46
CA LEU A 121 -6.19 16.31 12.52
C LEU A 121 -5.79 15.58 11.23
N ALA A 122 -5.97 16.20 10.07
CA ALA A 122 -5.52 15.62 8.80
C ALA A 122 -3.98 15.48 8.74
N ILE A 123 -3.23 16.47 9.24
CA ILE A 123 -1.77 16.35 9.38
C ILE A 123 -1.41 15.22 10.34
N PHE A 124 -2.09 15.12 11.48
CA PHE A 124 -1.86 14.04 12.44
C PHE A 124 -2.08 12.65 11.82
N VAL A 125 -3.18 12.47 11.08
CA VAL A 125 -3.48 11.23 10.35
C VAL A 125 -2.40 10.94 9.31
N ALA A 126 -2.00 11.93 8.51
CA ALA A 126 -0.96 11.74 7.49
C ALA A 126 0.39 11.31 8.10
N VAL A 127 0.78 11.91 9.23
CA VAL A 127 2.00 11.50 9.96
C VAL A 127 1.86 10.06 10.46
N LEU A 128 0.72 9.72 11.06
CA LEU A 128 0.44 8.38 11.56
C LEU A 128 0.47 7.33 10.43
N GLU A 129 -0.13 7.61 9.28
CA GLU A 129 -0.11 6.72 8.11
C GLU A 129 1.31 6.48 7.58
N VAL A 130 2.18 7.50 7.58
CA VAL A 130 3.58 7.32 7.21
C VAL A 130 4.23 6.32 8.18
N TYR A 131 4.14 6.54 9.50
CA TYR A 131 4.72 5.64 10.50
C TYR A 131 4.19 4.20 10.42
N LEU A 132 2.96 4.03 9.94
CA LEU A 132 2.29 2.73 9.85
C LEU A 132 2.35 2.08 8.47
N SER A 133 2.96 2.76 7.49
CA SER A 133 2.95 2.36 6.07
C SER A 133 3.54 0.98 5.76
N PHE A 134 4.40 0.43 6.62
CA PHE A 134 4.99 -0.90 6.44
C PHE A 134 4.29 -2.02 7.22
N SER A 135 3.26 -1.73 8.02
CA SER A 135 2.64 -2.71 8.92
C SER A 135 2.08 -3.94 8.18
N VAL A 136 1.36 -3.75 7.07
CA VAL A 136 0.83 -4.87 6.26
C VAL A 136 1.96 -5.69 5.65
N LEU A 137 3.00 -5.04 5.13
CA LEU A 137 4.17 -5.72 4.57
C LEU A 137 4.88 -6.55 5.65
N ILE A 138 5.00 -6.04 6.87
CA ILE A 138 5.58 -6.75 8.01
C ILE A 138 4.74 -7.99 8.37
N ILE A 139 3.42 -7.88 8.47
CA ILE A 139 2.56 -9.05 8.76
C ILE A 139 2.71 -10.11 7.66
N LEU A 140 2.67 -9.70 6.39
CA LEU A 140 2.81 -10.61 5.25
C LEU A 140 4.20 -11.29 5.23
N ASP A 141 5.25 -10.53 5.55
CA ASP A 141 6.63 -10.99 5.53
C ASP A 141 6.97 -11.92 6.71
N THR A 142 6.60 -11.55 7.93
CA THR A 142 7.07 -12.20 9.17
C THR A 142 5.99 -12.85 10.03
N ASP A 143 4.70 -12.71 9.68
CA ASP A 143 3.56 -13.30 10.40
C ASP A 143 3.40 -12.88 11.88
N VAL A 144 3.98 -11.74 12.25
CA VAL A 144 3.89 -11.24 13.62
C VAL A 144 2.47 -10.77 13.97
N PRO A 145 2.09 -10.75 15.26
CA PRO A 145 0.84 -10.16 15.71
C PRO A 145 0.69 -8.68 15.29
N ILE A 146 -0.54 -8.21 15.12
CA ILE A 146 -0.85 -6.85 14.63
C ILE A 146 -0.12 -5.76 15.43
N LEU A 147 -0.17 -5.83 16.77
CA LEU A 147 0.50 -4.84 17.63
C LEU A 147 2.03 -4.85 17.45
N ASN A 148 2.61 -6.02 17.21
CA ASN A 148 4.04 -6.13 16.96
C ASN A 148 4.39 -5.58 15.57
N ALA A 149 3.54 -5.80 14.57
CA ALA A 149 3.72 -5.20 13.24
C ALA A 149 3.66 -3.67 13.28
N ILE A 150 2.71 -3.10 14.03
CA ILE A 150 2.58 -1.66 14.25
C ILE A 150 3.86 -1.11 14.87
N LYS A 151 4.31 -1.71 15.99
CA LYS A 151 5.55 -1.30 16.66
C LYS A 151 6.73 -1.37 15.70
N SER A 152 6.92 -2.51 15.03
CA SER A 152 7.99 -2.70 14.05
C SER A 152 7.93 -1.71 12.89
N SER A 153 6.75 -1.30 12.42
CA SER A 153 6.60 -0.29 11.37
C SER A 153 7.09 1.08 11.85
N MET A 154 6.66 1.50 13.05
CA MET A 154 7.09 2.76 13.65
C MET A 154 8.61 2.78 13.84
N ASP A 155 9.13 1.70 14.42
CA ASP A 155 10.55 1.45 14.65
C ASP A 155 11.39 1.47 13.35
N LEU A 156 10.82 1.02 12.23
CA LEU A 156 11.52 0.98 10.94
C LEU A 156 11.66 2.38 10.32
N ILE A 157 10.73 3.28 10.67
CA ILE A 157 10.63 4.64 10.12
C ILE A 157 11.28 5.67 11.04
N GLU A 158 11.49 5.33 12.32
CA GLU A 158 12.19 6.18 13.27
C GLU A 158 13.56 6.64 12.71
N GLY A 159 13.79 7.96 12.73
CA GLY A 159 14.97 8.60 12.15
C GLY A 159 15.02 8.63 10.61
N ARG A 160 14.01 8.10 9.91
CA ARG A 160 13.90 8.04 8.44
C ARG A 160 12.56 8.53 7.88
N PHE A 161 11.75 9.19 8.70
CA PHE A 161 10.43 9.71 8.33
C PHE A 161 10.47 10.48 7.00
N TRP A 162 11.36 11.46 6.88
CA TRP A 162 11.49 12.27 5.66
C TRP A 162 11.98 11.48 4.45
N ASP A 163 12.81 10.45 4.64
CA ASP A 163 13.25 9.60 3.54
C ASP A 163 12.06 8.83 2.93
N VAL A 164 11.17 8.30 3.79
CA VAL A 164 9.93 7.62 3.38
C VAL A 164 8.99 8.61 2.69
N VAL A 165 8.78 9.79 3.26
CA VAL A 165 7.92 10.84 2.66
C VAL A 165 8.44 11.25 1.28
N ILE A 166 9.73 11.56 1.15
CA ILE A 166 10.30 11.97 -0.14
C ILE A 166 10.25 10.80 -1.14
N PHE A 167 10.45 9.56 -0.69
CA PHE A 167 10.28 8.39 -1.53
C PHE A 167 8.85 8.32 -2.10
N SER A 168 7.82 8.49 -1.27
CA SER A 168 6.43 8.51 -1.73
C SER A 168 6.12 9.71 -2.65
N LEU A 169 6.53 10.92 -2.28
CA LEU A 169 6.30 12.14 -3.08
C LEU A 169 6.94 12.07 -4.47
N SER A 170 8.06 11.35 -4.60
CA SER A 170 8.72 11.16 -5.88
C SER A 170 7.97 10.26 -6.88
N PHE A 171 6.77 9.78 -6.52
CA PHE A 171 5.80 9.16 -7.43
C PHE A 171 4.66 10.09 -7.86
N ILE A 172 4.48 11.27 -7.26
CA ILE A 172 3.44 12.23 -7.66
C ILE A 172 3.50 12.53 -9.17
N PRO A 173 4.66 12.82 -9.79
CA PRO A 173 4.71 13.05 -11.23
C PRO A 173 4.23 11.85 -12.05
N TRP A 174 4.47 10.63 -11.58
CA TRP A 174 3.98 9.42 -12.25
C TRP A 174 2.46 9.34 -12.17
N PHE A 175 1.87 9.53 -10.98
CA PHE A 175 0.42 9.53 -10.82
C PHE A 175 -0.26 10.64 -11.67
N LEU A 176 0.35 11.83 -11.75
CA LEU A 176 -0.13 12.91 -12.63
C LEU A 176 -0.14 12.49 -14.11
N LEU A 177 0.93 11.85 -14.60
CA LEU A 177 0.96 11.30 -15.96
C LEU A 177 -0.13 10.25 -16.17
N GLY A 178 -0.39 9.41 -15.16
CA GLY A 178 -1.48 8.44 -15.19
C GLY A 178 -2.86 9.09 -15.36
N VAL A 179 -3.12 10.19 -14.65
CA VAL A 179 -4.38 10.96 -14.77
C VAL A 179 -4.51 11.60 -16.15
N VAL A 180 -3.44 12.18 -16.70
CA VAL A 180 -3.46 12.78 -18.07
C VAL A 180 -3.83 11.75 -19.14
N THR A 181 -3.51 10.47 -18.93
CA THR A 181 -3.93 9.37 -19.82
C THR A 181 -5.34 8.82 -19.54
N PHE A 182 -6.21 9.63 -18.91
CA PHE A 182 -7.55 9.22 -18.46
C PHE A 182 -7.55 7.97 -17.57
N GLY A 183 -6.50 7.82 -16.75
CA GLY A 183 -6.34 6.69 -15.83
C GLY A 183 -5.72 5.43 -16.44
N ILE A 184 -5.53 5.35 -17.75
CA ILE A 184 -4.95 4.15 -18.40
C ILE A 184 -3.53 3.88 -17.90
N GLY A 185 -2.70 4.92 -17.78
CA GLY A 185 -1.33 4.81 -17.27
C GLY A 185 -1.27 4.34 -15.82
N LEU A 186 -2.32 4.55 -15.02
CA LEU A 186 -2.35 4.16 -13.61
C LEU A 186 -2.20 2.64 -13.45
N VAL A 187 -2.68 1.86 -14.42
CA VAL A 187 -2.59 0.40 -14.38
C VAL A 187 -1.13 -0.09 -14.33
N TRP A 188 -0.18 0.65 -14.92
CA TRP A 188 1.25 0.35 -14.80
C TRP A 188 1.91 1.05 -13.61
N ILE A 189 1.41 2.23 -13.23
CA ILE A 189 2.00 3.03 -12.14
C ILE A 189 1.76 2.37 -10.78
N PHE A 190 0.57 1.83 -10.52
CA PHE A 190 0.26 1.16 -9.25
C PHE A 190 1.17 -0.04 -8.94
N PRO A 191 1.35 -1.02 -9.84
CA PRO A 191 2.28 -2.12 -9.57
C PRO A 191 3.73 -1.65 -9.51
N TYR A 192 4.13 -0.66 -10.32
CA TYR A 192 5.46 -0.06 -10.21
C TYR A 192 5.70 0.58 -8.84
N PHE A 193 4.73 1.36 -8.34
CA PHE A 193 4.79 1.98 -7.02
C PHE A 193 4.81 0.92 -5.91
N GLY A 194 3.89 -0.05 -5.95
CA GLY A 194 3.79 -1.11 -4.95
C GLY A 194 5.06 -1.97 -4.85
N ILE A 195 5.63 -2.39 -5.97
CA ILE A 195 6.90 -3.14 -5.99
C ILE A 195 8.05 -2.25 -5.50
N SER A 196 8.08 -0.98 -5.89
CA SER A 196 9.10 -0.03 -5.39
C SER A 196 9.01 0.16 -3.88
N PHE A 197 7.80 0.26 -3.34
CA PHE A 197 7.57 0.42 -1.91
C PHE A 197 7.95 -0.84 -1.13
N ALA A 198 7.64 -2.03 -1.67
CA ALA A 198 8.08 -3.30 -1.10
C ALA A 198 9.61 -3.49 -1.16
N ASN A 199 10.27 -3.09 -2.26
CA ASN A 199 11.73 -3.07 -2.33
C ASN A 199 12.33 -2.12 -1.28
N TYR A 200 11.73 -0.95 -1.09
CA TYR A 200 12.18 0.02 -0.09
C TYR A 200 12.02 -0.50 1.34
N TYR A 201 10.90 -1.18 1.62
CA TYR A 201 10.69 -1.91 2.87
C TYR A 201 11.80 -2.94 3.15
N LEU A 202 12.11 -3.80 2.18
CA LEU A 202 13.14 -4.84 2.31
C LEU A 202 14.52 -4.22 2.59
N GLU A 203 14.83 -3.13 1.90
CA GLU A 203 16.07 -2.38 2.11
C GLU A 203 16.15 -1.80 3.53
N LEU A 204 15.08 -1.15 4.01
CA LEU A 204 15.04 -0.61 5.38
C LEU A 204 15.21 -1.72 6.42
N LYS A 205 14.52 -2.84 6.24
CA LYS A 205 14.59 -4.01 7.13
C LYS A 205 16.01 -4.57 7.20
N TYR A 206 16.64 -4.77 6.05
CA TYR A 206 18.01 -5.27 5.96
C TYR A 206 19.01 -4.34 6.67
N ASN A 207 18.93 -3.03 6.41
CA ASN A 207 19.83 -2.07 7.04
C ASN A 207 19.63 -1.97 8.57
N LYS A 208 18.43 -2.25 9.08
CA LYS A 208 18.17 -2.28 10.53
C LYS A 208 18.76 -3.52 11.20
N GLN A 209 18.80 -4.66 10.51
CA GLN A 209 19.43 -5.89 11.04
C GLN A 209 20.96 -5.82 11.12
N LEU A 210 21.58 -4.92 10.36
CA LEU A 210 23.04 -4.70 10.35
C LEU A 210 23.55 -3.70 11.40
N ARG A 211 22.65 -3.03 12.12
CA ARG A 211 22.97 -2.09 13.20
C ARG A 211 22.81 -2.76 14.55
#